data_AF-A0A485M424-F1
#
_entry.id   AF-A0A485M424-F1
#
_cell.length_a   1.000
_cell.length_b   1.000
_cell.length_c   1.000
_cell.angle_alpha   90.00
_cell.angle_beta   90.00
_cell.angle_gamma   90.00
#
_symmetry.space_group_name_H-M   'P 1'
#
loop_
_entity.id
_entity.type
_entity.pdbx_description
1 polymer ?
#
loop_
_entity_poly.entity_id
_entity_poly.type
_entity_poly.pdbx_seq_one_letter_code
_entity_poly.pdbx_strand_id
1 'polypeptide(L)'
;MTMDSALKYMRRSANKAVIMGGDRADMALAALETSTSALILTGGLYPNVKVISCATGKGVPVILVHSDTYTTIEIISEVSRRIRPGDSRGIAITVENIEKHCDWQKLMNLLENQ
;
A
#
# COMPACT_ATOMS: atom_id res chain seq x y z
N MET A 1 9.82 14.04 -11.52
CA MET A 1 9.22 14.40 -10.22
C MET A 1 10.28 15.08 -9.37
N THR A 2 9.97 16.17 -8.66
CA THR A 2 10.93 16.79 -7.71
C THR A 2 10.75 16.18 -6.32
N MET A 3 11.78 16.24 -5.49
CA MET A 3 11.72 15.72 -4.11
C MET A 3 10.61 16.39 -3.28
N ASP A 4 10.42 17.70 -3.43
CA ASP A 4 9.38 18.43 -2.68
C ASP A 4 7.96 18.03 -3.06
N SER A 5 7.71 17.81 -4.36
CA SER A 5 6.41 17.35 -4.84
C SER A 5 6.13 15.90 -4.41
N ALA A 6 7.16 15.05 -4.42
CA ALA A 6 7.11 13.68 -3.94
C ALA A 6 6.73 13.62 -2.45
N LEU A 7 7.40 14.41 -1.60
CA LEU A 7 7.13 14.48 -0.17
C LEU A 7 5.71 14.96 0.13
N LYS A 8 5.26 16.00 -0.57
CA LYS A 8 3.88 16.51 -0.43
C LYS A 8 2.85 15.42 -0.79
N TYR A 9 3.13 14.62 -1.82
CA TYR A 9 2.27 13.51 -2.20
C TYR A 9 2.28 12.39 -1.15
N MET A 10 3.46 11.96 -0.70
CA MET A 10 3.61 10.88 0.28
C MET A 10 2.96 11.19 1.63
N ARG A 11 2.88 12.46 2.03
CA ARG A 11 2.21 12.88 3.27
C ARG A 11 0.68 12.80 3.22
N ARG A 12 0.06 12.67 2.04
CA ARG A 12 -1.41 12.63 1.92
C ARG A 12 -2.05 11.34 2.41
N SER A 13 -1.28 10.25 2.43
CA SER A 13 -1.78 8.92 2.79
C SER A 13 -0.94 8.31 3.90
N ALA A 14 -1.63 7.84 4.95
CA ALA A 14 -1.03 7.05 6.02
C ALA A 14 -1.05 5.56 5.67
N ASN A 15 -0.20 4.78 6.35
CA ASN A 15 -0.12 3.32 6.25
C ASN A 15 0.01 2.79 4.81
N LYS A 16 0.72 3.52 3.96
CA LYS A 16 0.87 3.20 2.52
C LYS A 16 2.12 2.33 2.27
N ALA A 17 2.09 1.55 1.19
CA ALA A 17 3.31 1.04 0.57
C ALA A 17 3.84 2.07 -0.45
N VAL A 18 5.16 2.23 -0.56
CA VAL A 18 5.81 3.06 -1.57
C VAL A 18 6.55 2.16 -2.55
N ILE A 19 6.24 2.30 -3.84
CA ILE A 19 6.87 1.53 -4.93
C ILE A 19 7.72 2.51 -5.75
N MET A 20 9.01 2.21 -5.93
CA MET A 20 9.93 3.05 -6.68
C MET A 20 11.15 2.27 -7.16
N GLY A 21 11.95 2.84 -8.06
CA GLY A 21 13.27 2.30 -8.40
C GLY A 21 14.25 2.41 -7.23
N GLY A 22 15.16 1.44 -7.10
CA GLY A 22 16.12 1.39 -5.99
C GLY A 22 17.32 2.35 -6.08
N ASP A 23 17.47 3.08 -7.19
CA ASP A 23 18.57 4.02 -7.45
C ASP A 23 18.44 5.37 -6.72
N ARG A 24 17.24 5.73 -6.25
CA ARG A 24 16.95 7.04 -5.64
C ARG A 24 16.91 6.98 -4.12
N ALA A 25 18.09 6.89 -3.49
CA ALA A 25 18.21 6.82 -2.03
C ALA A 25 17.58 8.01 -1.29
N ASP A 26 17.64 9.21 -1.87
CA ASP A 26 17.03 10.43 -1.32
C ASP A 26 15.51 10.31 -1.20
N MET A 27 14.84 9.82 -2.24
CA MET A 27 13.40 9.60 -2.24
C MET A 27 12.99 8.47 -1.29
N ALA A 28 13.78 7.40 -1.22
CA ALA A 28 13.53 6.29 -0.31
C ALA A 28 13.60 6.75 1.17
N LEU A 29 14.60 7.55 1.53
CA LEU A 29 14.69 8.14 2.86
C LEU A 29 13.52 9.08 3.14
N ALA A 30 13.16 9.94 2.19
CA ALA A 30 12.00 10.81 2.30
C ALA A 30 10.68 10.03 2.50
N ALA A 31 10.52 8.89 1.82
CA ALA A 31 9.37 8.01 2.01
C ALA A 31 9.31 7.44 3.43
N LEU A 32 10.46 7.01 3.96
CA LEU A 32 10.60 6.50 5.33
C LEU A 32 10.34 7.57 6.40
N GLU A 33 10.50 8.86 6.09
CA GLU A 33 10.09 9.99 6.96
C GLU A 33 8.58 10.26 6.97
N THR A 34 7.79 9.48 6.24
CA THR A 34 6.32 9.56 6.26
C THR A 34 5.71 8.26 6.77
N SER A 35 4.40 8.25 7.05
CA SER A 35 3.68 7.04 7.43
C SER A 35 3.71 6.03 6.27
N THR A 36 4.64 5.08 6.34
CA THR A 36 4.97 4.12 5.29
C THR A 36 5.05 2.72 5.91
N SER A 37 4.22 1.80 5.42
CA SER A 37 4.10 0.43 5.90
C SER A 37 5.09 -0.52 5.22
N ALA A 38 5.54 -0.20 4.01
CA ALA A 38 6.51 -0.99 3.25
C ALA A 38 7.17 -0.13 2.16
N LEU A 39 8.43 -0.44 1.85
CA LEU A 39 9.15 0.12 0.70
C LEU A 39 9.45 -1.00 -0.29
N ILE A 40 8.97 -0.85 -1.54
CA ILE A 40 9.14 -1.83 -2.62
C ILE A 40 10.05 -1.21 -3.68
N LEU A 41 11.19 -1.84 -3.92
CA LEU A 41 12.24 -1.36 -4.81
C LEU A 41 12.29 -2.20 -6.08
N THR A 42 12.06 -1.58 -7.22
CA THR A 42 11.89 -2.25 -8.52
C THR A 42 13.17 -2.21 -9.36
N GLY A 43 13.21 -3.04 -10.41
CA GLY A 43 14.30 -3.10 -11.38
C GLY A 43 15.58 -3.80 -10.89
N GLY A 44 15.54 -4.48 -9.74
CA GLY A 44 16.70 -5.18 -9.18
C GLY A 44 17.80 -4.25 -8.67
N LEU A 45 17.48 -2.96 -8.47
CA LEU A 45 18.44 -1.95 -8.03
C LEU A 45 18.55 -1.99 -6.50
N TYR A 46 19.71 -2.41 -6.00
CA TYR A 46 19.94 -2.50 -4.57
C TYR A 46 20.04 -1.10 -3.95
N PRO A 47 19.30 -0.82 -2.88
CA PRO A 47 19.33 0.49 -2.25
C PRO A 47 20.65 0.73 -1.51
N ASN A 48 20.95 2.01 -1.29
CA ASN A 48 22.05 2.41 -0.43
C ASN A 48 21.85 1.89 1.01
N VAL A 49 22.94 1.50 1.68
CA VAL A 49 22.95 1.01 3.08
C VAL A 49 22.22 1.95 4.04
N LYS A 50 22.27 3.28 3.82
CA LYS A 50 21.53 4.26 4.63
C LYS A 50 20.01 4.03 4.60
N VAL A 51 19.46 3.66 3.45
CA VAL A 51 18.03 3.35 3.31
C VAL A 51 17.68 2.11 4.13
N ILE A 52 18.49 1.06 4.03
CA ILE A 52 18.30 -0.19 4.79
C ILE A 52 18.34 0.10 6.29
N SER A 53 19.37 0.82 6.76
CA SER A 53 19.50 1.17 8.17
C SER A 53 18.33 2.01 8.69
N CYS A 54 17.85 2.97 7.92
CA CYS A 54 16.70 3.80 8.30
C CYS A 54 15.41 2.96 8.35
N ALA A 55 15.18 2.13 7.33
CA ALA A 55 14.01 1.26 7.26
C ALA A 55 13.99 0.27 8.44
N THR A 56 15.11 -0.37 8.75
CA THR A 56 15.27 -1.24 9.92
C THR A 56 14.97 -0.49 11.22
N GLY A 57 15.54 0.70 11.42
CA GLY A 57 15.31 1.52 12.60
C GLY A 57 13.84 1.93 12.78
N LYS A 58 13.07 2.00 11.69
CA LYS A 58 11.64 2.33 11.68
C LYS A 58 10.72 1.11 11.64
N GLY A 59 11.27 -0.10 11.58
CA GLY A 59 10.48 -1.32 11.42
C GLY A 59 9.73 -1.41 10.09
N VAL A 60 10.19 -0.70 9.06
CA VAL A 60 9.58 -0.72 7.72
C VAL A 60 10.29 -1.79 6.88
N PRO A 61 9.58 -2.80 6.36
CA PRO A 61 10.17 -3.80 5.47
C PRO A 61 10.58 -3.18 4.14
N VAL A 62 11.75 -3.59 3.63
CA VAL A 62 12.24 -3.27 2.29
C VAL A 62 12.18 -4.53 1.44
N ILE A 63 11.45 -4.47 0.33
CA ILE A 63 11.24 -5.58 -0.60
C ILE A 63 11.92 -5.22 -1.92
N LEU A 64 12.91 -6.01 -2.34
CA LEU A 64 13.56 -5.83 -3.64
C LEU A 64 12.94 -6.78 -4.67
N VAL A 65 12.55 -6.26 -5.82
CA VAL A 65 12.02 -7.04 -6.95
C VAL A 65 12.77 -6.70 -8.23
N HIS A 66 12.91 -7.69 -9.12
CA HIS A 66 13.62 -7.53 -10.39
C HIS A 66 12.75 -6.96 -11.51
N SER A 67 11.42 -7.10 -11.41
CA SER A 67 10.47 -6.51 -12.34
C SER A 67 10.53 -4.98 -12.32
N ASP A 68 10.22 -4.34 -13.45
CA ASP A 68 10.06 -2.90 -13.49
C ASP A 68 8.81 -2.45 -12.72
N THR A 69 8.67 -1.13 -12.55
CA THR A 69 7.58 -0.54 -11.77
C THR A 69 6.20 -0.89 -12.30
N TYR A 70 6.00 -0.91 -13.62
CA TYR A 70 4.70 -1.18 -14.20
C TYR A 70 4.29 -2.64 -13.94
N THR A 71 5.14 -3.59 -14.29
CA THR A 71 4.88 -5.02 -14.03
C THR A 71 4.68 -5.32 -12.55
N THR A 72 5.45 -4.67 -11.67
CA THR A 72 5.30 -4.84 -10.22
C THR A 72 3.92 -4.38 -9.73
N ILE A 73 3.41 -3.26 -10.27
CA ILE A 73 2.07 -2.75 -9.93
C ILE A 73 0.99 -3.70 -10.43
N GLU A 74 1.11 -4.23 -11.66
CA GLU A 74 0.17 -5.22 -12.20
C GLU A 74 0.09 -6.46 -11.30
N ILE A 75 1.23 -7.03 -10.89
CA ILE A 75 1.27 -8.17 -9.96
C ILE A 75 0.61 -7.84 -8.62
N ILE A 76 0.89 -6.65 -8.07
CA ILE A 76 0.26 -6.20 -6.82
C ILE A 76 -1.25 -6.04 -6.97
N SER A 77 -1.73 -5.64 -8.15
CA SER A 77 -3.17 -5.48 -8.40
C SER A 77 -3.95 -6.80 -8.29
N GLU A 78 -3.29 -7.93 -8.54
CA GLU A 78 -3.88 -9.26 -8.36
C GLU A 78 -4.03 -9.64 -6.87
N VAL A 79 -3.28 -8.98 -5.97
CA VAL A 79 -3.34 -9.20 -4.53
C VAL A 79 -4.57 -8.51 -3.95
N SER A 80 -5.69 -9.24 -3.94
CA SER A 80 -6.91 -8.83 -3.27
C SER A 80 -6.97 -9.37 -1.85
N ARG A 81 -7.40 -8.52 -0.89
CA ARG A 81 -7.73 -8.98 0.47
C ARG A 81 -8.98 -9.84 0.38
N ARG A 82 -8.85 -11.14 0.62
CA ARG A 82 -10.00 -12.05 0.80
C ARG A 82 -10.33 -12.18 2.28
N ILE A 83 -11.60 -11.99 2.63
CA ILE A 83 -12.12 -12.28 3.96
C ILE A 83 -12.35 -13.79 4.04
N ARG A 84 -11.70 -14.46 5.00
CA ARG A 84 -11.87 -15.91 5.22
C ARG A 84 -12.90 -16.13 6.33
N PRO A 85 -13.58 -17.28 6.39
CA PRO A 85 -14.56 -17.56 7.46
C PRO A 85 -14.03 -17.40 8.90
N GLY A 86 -12.73 -17.66 9.12
CA GLY A 86 -12.07 -17.45 10.43
C GLY A 86 -11.55 -16.04 10.70
N ASP A 87 -11.68 -15.10 9.74
CA ASP A 87 -11.19 -13.72 9.85
C ASP A 87 -12.21 -12.85 10.58
N SER A 88 -12.42 -13.11 11.88
CA SER A 88 -13.43 -12.44 12.70
C SER A 88 -13.30 -10.92 12.66
N ARG A 89 -12.08 -10.39 12.67
CA ARG A 89 -11.80 -8.96 12.56
C ARG A 89 -12.18 -8.41 11.19
N GLY A 90 -11.78 -9.08 10.11
CA GLY A 90 -12.14 -8.70 8.75
C GLY A 90 -13.65 -8.67 8.55
N ILE A 91 -14.34 -9.72 9.01
CA ILE A 91 -15.81 -9.84 8.97
C ILE A 91 -16.45 -8.68 9.72
N ALA A 92 -16.03 -8.42 10.96
CA ALA A 92 -16.60 -7.34 11.78
C ALA A 92 -16.47 -5.97 11.12
N ILE A 93 -15.27 -5.63 10.63
CA ILE A 93 -15.02 -4.37 9.92
C ILE A 93 -15.88 -4.27 8.65
N THR A 94 -16.05 -5.37 7.92
CA THR A 94 -16.88 -5.37 6.70
C THR A 94 -18.34 -5.14 7.00
N VAL A 95 -18.89 -5.82 8.00
CA VAL A 95 -20.29 -5.60 8.44
C VAL A 95 -20.49 -4.15 8.87
N GLU A 96 -19.59 -3.62 9.72
CA GLU A 96 -19.65 -2.23 10.17
C GLU A 96 -19.65 -1.23 8.99
N ASN A 97 -18.80 -1.46 7.98
CA ASN A 97 -18.74 -0.59 6.81
C ASN A 97 -20.01 -0.66 5.95
N ILE A 98 -20.57 -1.86 5.77
CA ILE A 98 -21.83 -2.03 5.02
C ILE A 98 -22.96 -1.29 5.74
N GLU A 99 -23.11 -1.49 7.05
CA GLU A 99 -24.14 -0.81 7.84
C GLU A 99 -24.01 0.71 7.80
N LYS A 100 -22.79 1.25 7.80
CA LYS A 100 -22.54 2.70 7.81
C LYS A 100 -22.67 3.36 6.44
N HIS A 101 -22.34 2.66 5.37
CA HIS A 101 -22.12 3.28 4.06
C HIS A 101 -22.97 2.67 2.93
N CYS A 102 -23.71 1.60 3.19
CA CYS A 102 -24.55 0.94 2.20
C CYS A 102 -26.01 0.89 2.66
N ASP A 103 -26.92 1.43 1.85
CA ASP A 103 -28.36 1.21 2.01
C ASP A 103 -28.73 -0.17 1.44
N TRP A 104 -28.38 -1.20 2.20
CA TRP A 104 -28.54 -2.60 1.77
C TRP A 104 -30.02 -2.99 1.64
N GLN A 105 -30.92 -2.35 2.38
CA GLN A 105 -32.37 -2.58 2.29
C GLN A 105 -32.90 -2.12 0.93
N LYS A 106 -32.50 -0.93 0.48
CA LYS A 106 -32.85 -0.45 -0.87
C LYS A 106 -32.27 -1.36 -1.96
N LEU A 107 -31.04 -1.86 -1.77
CA LEU A 107 -30.41 -2.81 -2.69
C LEU A 107 -31.19 -4.13 -2.78
N MET A 108 -31.62 -4.69 -1.64
CA MET A 108 -32.44 -5.92 -1.61
C MET A 108 -33.79 -5.71 -2.30
N ASN A 109 -34.49 -4.60 -2.01
CA ASN A 109 -35.76 -4.28 -2.66
C ASN A 109 -35.64 -4.14 -4.19
N LEU A 110 -34.50 -3.67 -4.69
CA LEU A 110 -34.24 -3.58 -6.14
C LEU A 110 -33.99 -4.95 -6.77
N LEU A 111 -33.34 -5.87 -6.04
CA LEU A 111 -33.04 -7.22 -6.52
C LEU A 111 -34.27 -8.14 -6.50
N GLU A 112 -35.19 -7.94 -5.54
CA GLU A 112 -36.43 -8.72 -5.42
C GLU A 112 -37.54 -8.27 -6.39
N ASN A 113 -37.44 -7.05 -6.94
CA ASN A 113 -38.40 -6.51 -7.93
C ASN A 113 -37.91 -6.67 -9.39
N GLN A 114 -36.96 -7.57 -9.63
CA GLN A 114 -36.63 -8.11 -10.96
C GLN A 114 -37.15 -9.54 -11.11
#